data_AF-A0A940ZQ99-F1
#
_entry.id   AF-A0A940ZQ99-F1
#
_cell.length_a   1.000
_cell.length_b   1.000
_cell.length_c   1.000
_cell.angle_alpha   90.00
_cell.angle_beta   90.00
_cell.angle_gamma   90.00
#
_symmetry.space_group_name_H-M   'P 1'
#
loop_
_entity.id
_entity.type
_entity.pdbx_description
1 polymer ?
#
loop_
_entity_poly.entity_id
_entity_poly.type
_entity_poly.pdbx_seq_one_letter_code
_entity_poly.pdbx_strand_id
1 'polypeptide(L)'
;DITNCTFTAGRVEDIVREKNFKKPDLVVVDPPRSGITPKGIDILSRLKPPSLIYVSCNPATLARDLGRLVSRGFTPERIAPFDLFPHTSHLETLVVLKAARRPR
;
A
#
# COMPACT_ATOMS: atom_id res chain seq x y z
N ASP A 1 0.10 24.84 -12.88
CA ASP A 1 0.41 23.56 -13.57
C ASP A 1 1.13 22.59 -12.66
N ILE A 2 0.91 21.28 -12.85
CA ILE A 2 1.63 20.20 -12.15
C ILE A 2 2.70 19.66 -13.09
N THR A 3 3.97 19.89 -12.78
CA THR A 3 5.11 19.59 -13.66
C THR A 3 6.00 18.45 -13.16
N ASN A 4 5.80 17.99 -11.94
CA ASN A 4 6.60 16.97 -11.26
C ASN A 4 5.85 15.63 -11.10
N CYS A 5 4.91 15.34 -12.00
CA CYS A 5 4.12 14.11 -11.98
C CYS A 5 4.27 13.35 -13.30
N THR A 6 4.38 12.03 -13.22
CA THR A 6 4.46 11.15 -14.40
C THR A 6 3.44 10.03 -14.26
N PHE A 7 2.58 9.88 -15.27
CA PHE A 7 1.58 8.83 -15.33
C PHE A 7 2.05 7.71 -16.25
N THR A 8 1.68 6.47 -15.94
CA THR A 8 2.04 5.32 -16.76
C THR A 8 0.91 4.31 -16.69
N ALA A 9 0.37 3.94 -17.85
CA ALA A 9 -0.65 2.92 -17.96
C ALA A 9 0.00 1.54 -18.11
N GLY A 10 -0.45 0.57 -17.32
CA GLY A 10 0.07 -0.79 -17.36
C GLY A 10 -0.17 -1.53 -16.06
N ARG A 11 0.21 -2.81 -16.05
CA ARG A 11 0.20 -3.60 -14.83
C ARG A 11 1.31 -3.13 -13.91
N VAL A 12 1.01 -2.91 -12.62
CA VAL A 12 1.98 -2.42 -11.63
C VAL A 12 3.24 -3.30 -11.60
N GLU A 13 3.09 -4.62 -11.75
CA GLU A 13 4.22 -5.55 -11.69
C GLU A 13 5.22 -5.38 -12.84
N ASP A 14 4.71 -5.04 -14.03
CA ASP A 14 5.52 -4.82 -15.22
C ASP A 14 6.20 -3.45 -15.17
N ILE A 15 5.43 -2.41 -14.84
CA ILE A 15 5.96 -1.04 -14.75
C ILE A 15 7.04 -0.91 -13.68
N VAL A 16 6.86 -1.52 -12.50
CA VAL A 16 7.87 -1.47 -11.43
C VAL A 16 9.17 -2.15 -11.86
N ARG A 17 9.08 -3.22 -12.66
CA ARG A 17 10.23 -3.94 -13.20
C ARG A 17 10.93 -3.13 -14.31
N GLU A 18 10.19 -2.67 -15.30
CA GLU A 18 10.71 -1.96 -16.48
C GLU A 18 11.36 -0.63 -16.12
N LYS A 19 10.71 0.14 -15.25
CA LYS A 19 11.25 1.43 -14.78
C LYS A 19 12.32 1.29 -13.72
N ASN A 20 12.64 0.05 -13.30
CA ASN A 20 13.68 -0.26 -12.31
C ASN A 20 13.56 0.63 -11.06
N PHE A 21 12.35 0.76 -10.50
CA PHE A 21 12.13 1.59 -9.32
C PHE A 21 12.96 1.04 -8.15
N LYS A 22 14.00 1.78 -7.76
CA LYS A 22 14.82 1.42 -6.61
C LYS A 22 14.47 2.39 -5.48
N LYS A 23 13.58 1.93 -4.59
CA LYS A 23 13.43 2.47 -3.23
C LYS A 23 12.76 3.86 -3.15
N PRO A 24 11.46 3.96 -3.44
CA PRO A 24 10.69 5.18 -3.14
C PRO A 24 10.66 5.45 -1.61
N ASP A 25 10.62 6.72 -1.22
CA ASP A 25 10.48 7.12 0.19
C ASP A 25 9.09 6.80 0.76
N LEU A 26 8.07 6.86 -0.10
CA LEU A 26 6.67 6.59 0.20
C LEU A 26 6.03 5.84 -0.96
N VAL A 27 5.21 4.84 -0.63
CA VAL A 27 4.25 4.25 -1.57
C VAL A 27 2.84 4.43 -1.01
N VAL A 28 1.90 4.79 -1.87
CA VAL A 28 0.47 4.83 -1.57
C VAL A 28 -0.22 3.76 -2.41
N VAL A 29 -1.04 2.93 -1.78
CA VAL A 29 -1.83 1.90 -2.46
C VAL A 29 -3.31 2.03 -2.10
N ASP A 30 -4.14 2.02 -3.13
CA ASP A 30 -5.60 1.98 -3.05
C ASP A 30 -6.08 0.83 -3.95
N PRO A 31 -6.04 -0.43 -3.45
CA PRO A 31 -6.40 -1.60 -4.23
C PRO A 31 -7.93 -1.77 -4.34
N PRO A 32 -8.41 -2.60 -5.29
CA PRO A 32 -9.83 -2.96 -5.34
C PRO A 32 -10.27 -3.71 -4.07
N ARG A 33 -11.59 -3.93 -3.89
CA ARG A 33 -12.18 -4.60 -2.70
C ARG A 33 -11.56 -5.97 -2.35
N SER A 34 -10.97 -6.66 -3.33
CA SER A 34 -10.28 -7.94 -3.15
C SER A 34 -8.91 -7.81 -2.45
N GLY A 35 -8.40 -6.60 -2.27
CA GLY A 35 -7.10 -6.28 -1.68
C GLY A 35 -5.94 -6.41 -2.69
N ILE A 36 -4.72 -6.42 -2.17
CA ILE A 36 -3.49 -6.55 -2.96
C ILE A 36 -3.25 -8.03 -3.30
N THR A 37 -2.87 -8.27 -4.55
CA THR A 37 -2.46 -9.60 -5.01
C THR A 37 -1.19 -10.07 -4.28
N PRO A 38 -0.93 -11.38 -4.16
CA PRO A 38 0.33 -11.87 -3.59
C PRO A 38 1.57 -11.25 -4.27
N LYS A 39 1.56 -11.15 -5.60
CA LYS A 39 2.63 -10.51 -6.38
C LYS A 39 2.82 -9.03 -6.01
N GLY A 40 1.73 -8.29 -5.79
CA GLY A 40 1.78 -6.90 -5.34
C GLY A 40 2.42 -6.76 -3.96
N ILE A 41 2.07 -7.64 -3.02
CA ILE A 41 2.72 -7.69 -1.70
C ILE A 41 4.23 -7.96 -1.83
N ASP A 42 4.62 -8.89 -2.69
CA ASP A 42 6.04 -9.21 -2.91
C ASP A 42 6.80 -8.01 -3.51
N ILE A 43 6.16 -7.25 -4.40
CA ILE A 43 6.72 -6.01 -4.95
C ILE A 43 6.91 -4.96 -3.87
N LEU A 44 5.89 -4.71 -3.04
CA LEU A 44 5.99 -3.75 -1.93
C LEU A 44 7.11 -4.13 -0.96
N SER A 45 7.26 -5.43 -0.69
CA SER A 45 8.33 -5.97 0.14
C SER A 45 9.72 -5.84 -0.48
N ARG A 46 9.84 -5.96 -1.80
CA ARG A 46 11.10 -5.77 -2.52
C ARG A 46 11.48 -4.29 -2.58
N LEU A 47 10.52 -3.41 -2.86
CA LEU A 47 10.72 -1.96 -2.85
C LEU A 47 11.07 -1.46 -1.44
N LYS A 48 10.46 -2.08 -0.42
CA LYS A 48 10.63 -1.79 1.01
C LYS A 48 10.71 -0.29 1.31
N PRO A 49 9.70 0.50 0.89
CA PRO A 49 9.69 1.93 1.17
C PRO A 49 9.71 2.16 2.70
N PRO A 50 10.40 3.21 3.18
CA PRO A 50 10.34 3.60 4.59
C PRO A 50 8.92 3.79 5.11
N SER A 51 8.02 4.32 4.28
CA SER A 51 6.59 4.49 4.59
C SER A 51 5.69 3.88 3.51
N LEU A 52 4.62 3.21 3.92
CA LEU A 52 3.58 2.69 3.04
C LEU A 52 2.22 3.17 3.57
N ILE A 53 1.45 3.84 2.73
CA ILE A 53 0.05 4.20 3.03
C ILE A 53 -0.84 3.21 2.29
N TYR A 54 -1.71 2.53 3.01
CA TYR A 54 -2.71 1.61 2.47
C TYR A 54 -4.09 2.20 2.70
N VAL A 55 -4.85 2.39 1.63
CA VAL A 55 -6.27 2.81 1.63
C VAL A 55 -7.13 1.57 1.33
N SER A 56 -8.26 1.39 2.03
CA SER A 56 -9.10 0.20 1.86
C SER A 56 -10.55 0.43 2.25
N CYS A 57 -11.45 0.07 1.34
CA CYS A 57 -12.89 0.01 1.56
C CYS A 57 -13.39 -1.33 2.12
N ASN A 58 -12.50 -2.28 2.48
CA ASN A 58 -12.86 -3.61 2.96
C ASN A 58 -11.97 -4.08 4.13
N PRO A 59 -12.45 -4.01 5.38
CA PRO A 59 -11.68 -4.38 6.56
C PRO A 59 -11.14 -5.82 6.56
N ALA A 60 -11.86 -6.77 5.94
CA ALA A 60 -11.45 -8.18 5.94
C ALA A 60 -10.23 -8.42 5.05
N THR A 61 -10.22 -7.87 3.84
CA THR A 61 -9.05 -7.99 2.94
C THR A 61 -7.89 -7.11 3.39
N LEU A 62 -8.18 -5.96 4.01
CA LEU A 62 -7.17 -5.16 4.71
C LEU A 62 -6.45 -5.97 5.79
N ALA A 63 -7.18 -6.62 6.71
CA ALA A 63 -6.58 -7.41 7.80
C ALA A 63 -5.67 -8.54 7.26
N ARG A 64 -6.11 -9.25 6.22
CA ARG A 64 -5.31 -10.27 5.54
C ARG A 64 -4.01 -9.71 4.97
N ASP A 65 -4.09 -8.56 4.28
CA ASP A 65 -2.94 -7.96 3.62
C ASP A 65 -1.97 -7.35 4.63
N LEU A 66 -2.48 -6.74 5.71
CA LEU A 66 -1.66 -6.27 6.84
C LEU A 66 -0.87 -7.42 7.46
N GLY A 67 -1.49 -8.59 7.68
CA GLY A 67 -0.77 -9.77 8.18
C GLY A 67 0.40 -10.18 7.27
N ARG A 68 0.19 -10.15 5.94
CA ARG A 68 1.23 -10.44 4.94
C ARG A 68 2.34 -9.39 4.88
N LEU A 69 2.01 -8.12 5.12
CA LEU A 69 2.98 -7.02 5.16
C LEU A 69 3.79 -7.06 6.46
N VAL A 70 3.14 -7.35 7.59
CA VAL A 70 3.79 -7.52 8.89
C VAL A 70 4.79 -8.67 8.85
N SER A 71 4.42 -9.81 8.26
CA SER A 71 5.35 -10.94 8.09
C SER A 71 6.56 -10.60 7.20
N ARG A 72 6.51 -9.49 6.48
CA ARG A 72 7.58 -8.98 5.59
C ARG A 72 8.33 -7.78 6.19
N GLY A 73 8.12 -7.48 7.46
CA GLY A 73 8.86 -6.47 8.21
C GLY A 73 8.31 -5.05 8.06
N PHE A 74 7.01 -4.91 7.78
CA PHE A 74 6.29 -3.66 8.00
C PHE A 74 5.60 -3.66 9.36
N THR A 75 5.38 -2.49 9.93
CA THR A 75 4.65 -2.30 11.19
C THR A 75 3.56 -1.26 10.96
N PRO A 76 2.27 -1.57 11.20
CA PRO A 76 1.20 -0.58 11.23
C PRO A 76 1.43 0.38 12.40
N GLU A 77 1.59 1.67 12.14
CA GLU A 77 1.75 2.71 13.16
C GLU A 77 0.45 3.47 13.44
N ARG A 78 -0.40 3.60 12.42
CA ARG A 78 -1.68 4.29 12.54
C ARG A 78 -2.73 3.63 11.67
N ILE A 79 -3.93 3.48 12.21
CA ILE A 79 -5.13 3.03 11.51
C ILE A 79 -6.20 4.09 11.76
N ALA A 80 -6.80 4.61 10.68
CA ALA A 80 -7.83 5.64 10.75
C ALA A 80 -9.02 5.20 9.88
N PRO A 81 -10.18 4.90 10.48
CA PRO A 81 -11.42 4.70 9.73
C PRO A 81 -12.01 6.04 9.27
N PHE A 82 -12.67 6.04 8.12
CA PHE A 82 -13.39 7.16 7.53
C PHE A 82 -14.78 6.68 7.07
N ASP A 83 -15.81 7.34 7.59
CA ASP A 83 -17.18 7.16 7.11
C ASP A 83 -17.42 8.04 5.88
N LEU A 84 -17.08 7.49 4.70
CA LEU A 84 -17.34 8.15 3.42
C LEU A 84 -18.75 7.87 2.89
N PHE A 85 -19.46 6.89 3.47
CA PHE A 85 -20.76 6.43 3.00
C PHE A 85 -21.71 6.24 4.19
N PRO A 86 -22.17 7.35 4.81
CA PRO A 86 -23.06 7.28 5.95
C PRO A 86 -24.31 6.46 5.65
N HIS A 87 -24.81 5.75 6.66
CA HIS A 87 -25.97 4.85 6.56
C HIS A 87 -25.76 3.63 5.66
N THR A 88 -24.52 3.28 5.33
CA THR A 88 -24.18 2.03 4.64
C THR A 88 -23.26 1.17 5.50
N SER A 89 -23.02 -0.07 5.10
CA SER A 89 -22.02 -0.93 5.72
C SER A 89 -20.59 -0.68 5.21
N HIS A 90 -20.39 0.28 4.31
CA HIS A 90 -19.07 0.58 3.76
C HIS A 90 -18.24 1.39 4.76
N LEU A 91 -16.98 0.99 4.92
CA LEU A 91 -16.02 1.68 5.77
C LEU A 91 -14.70 1.82 5.03
N GLU A 92 -14.27 3.05 4.82
CA GLU A 92 -12.96 3.34 4.28
C GLU A 92 -11.94 3.36 5.43
N THR A 93 -10.75 2.82 5.23
CA THR A 93 -9.71 2.77 6.26
C THR A 93 -8.36 3.12 5.65
N LEU A 94 -7.68 4.08 6.26
CA LEU A 94 -6.29 4.40 5.95
C LEU A 94 -5.38 3.76 6.99
N VAL A 95 -4.33 3.09 6.55
CA VAL A 95 -3.28 2.54 7.39
C VAL A 95 -1.93 3.12 7.00
N VAL A 96 -1.20 3.64 7.98
CA VAL A 96 0.20 4.02 7.83
C VAL A 96 1.05 2.88 8.34
N LEU A 97 1.88 2.31 7.47
CA LEU A 97 2.88 1.31 7.81
C LEU A 97 4.29 1.87 7.67
N LYS A 98 5.20 1.45 8.55
CA LYS A 98 6.65 1.69 8.42
C LYS A 98 7.39 0.41 8.16
N ALA A 99 8.39 0.44 7.30
CA ALA A 99 9.35 -0.65 7.22
C ALA A 99 10.27 -0.62 8.44
N ALA A 100 10.58 -1.79 9.02
CA ALA A 100 11.56 -1.92 10.07
C ALA A 100 12.88 -1.25 9.64
N ARG A 101 13.38 -0.31 10.45
CA ARG A 101 14.65 0.38 10.19
C ARG A 101 15.74 -0.69 10.03
N ARG A 102 16.45 -0.69 8.89
CA ARG A 102 17.76 -1.33 8.85
C ARG A 102 18.64 -0.58 9.87
N PRO A 103 19.35 -1.27 10.78
CA PRO A 103 20.38 -0.61 11.56
C PRO A 103 21.33 0.09 10.57
N ARG A 104 21.66 1.35 10.86
CA ARG A 104 22.64 2.11 10.09
C ARG A 104 24.01 1.48 10.24
#